data_AF-T0S0I4-F1
#
_entry.id   AF-T0S0I4-F1
#
_cell.length_a   1.000
_cell.length_b   1.000
_cell.length_c   1.000
_cell.angle_alpha   90.00
_cell.angle_beta   90.00
_cell.angle_gamma   90.00
#
_symmetry.space_group_name_H-M   'P 1'
#
loop_
_entity.id
_entity.type
_entity.pdbx_description
1 polymer ?
#
loop_
_entity_poly.entity_id
_entity_poly.type
_entity_poly.pdbx_seq_one_letter_code
_entity_poly.pdbx_strand_id
1 'polypeptide(L)'
;MNKFLLGTLLITLASCASLNKNMTKSGDARITGGVYKNSSWSSSLEFKRISWYHELTLLFDSLYAYVPEESEFRTWFSADERRRIRDCAQILVTINYAFDSEKISHALFNSQIRENKYHQIAAPSFVRSLKMHPDYQDLSLSLHKVNLFCQKTKLEDPIFINFPNFKELKL
;
A
#
# COMPACT_ATOMS: atom_id res chain seq x y z
N MET A 1 -7.68 36.52 -40.21
CA MET A 1 -8.61 35.78 -39.33
C MET A 1 -7.99 34.61 -38.55
N ASN A 2 -6.80 34.08 -38.90
CA ASN A 2 -6.21 32.93 -38.19
C ASN A 2 -5.52 33.21 -36.84
N LYS A 3 -5.14 34.47 -36.55
CA LYS A 3 -4.40 34.79 -35.30
C LYS A 3 -5.30 34.82 -34.06
N PHE A 4 -6.58 35.17 -34.22
CA PHE A 4 -7.53 35.20 -33.10
C PHE A 4 -7.91 33.79 -32.64
N LEU A 5 -8.14 32.87 -33.59
CA LEU A 5 -8.41 31.45 -33.32
C LEU A 5 -7.25 30.74 -32.58
N LEU A 6 -6.00 31.09 -32.90
CA LEU A 6 -4.82 30.52 -32.23
C LEU A 6 -4.70 31.02 -30.78
N GLY A 7 -5.05 32.28 -30.52
CA GLY A 7 -5.06 32.87 -29.17
C GLY A 7 -6.10 32.23 -28.25
N THR A 8 -7.30 31.94 -28.77
CA THR A 8 -8.36 31.29 -27.98
C THR A 8 -8.01 29.84 -27.64
N LEU A 9 -7.29 29.13 -28.52
CA LEU A 9 -6.84 27.75 -28.29
C LEU A 9 -5.75 27.65 -27.20
N LEU A 10 -4.91 28.67 -27.05
CA LEU A 10 -3.88 28.72 -26.01
C LEU A 10 -4.46 29.01 -24.62
N ILE A 11 -5.54 29.81 -24.53
CA ILE A 11 -6.18 30.16 -23.26
C ILE A 11 -6.99 28.98 -22.71
N THR A 12 -7.60 28.15 -23.57
CA THR A 12 -8.34 26.96 -23.13
C THR A 12 -7.44 25.84 -22.62
N LEU A 13 -6.17 25.78 -23.03
CA LEU A 13 -5.19 24.82 -22.51
C LEU A 13 -4.68 25.16 -21.10
N ALA A 14 -4.80 26.43 -20.66
CA ALA A 14 -4.33 26.87 -19.34
C ALA A 14 -5.35 26.64 -18.20
N SER A 15 -6.60 26.24 -18.52
CA SER A 15 -7.73 26.30 -17.59
C SER A 15 -7.95 25.06 -16.70
N CYS A 16 -7.04 24.07 -16.70
CA CYS A 16 -7.29 22.75 -16.09
C CYS A 16 -6.30 22.32 -14.99
N ALA A 17 -5.65 23.26 -14.28
CA ALA A 17 -4.77 22.93 -13.15
C ALA A 17 -5.27 23.52 -11.83
N SER A 18 -6.45 23.11 -11.37
CA SER A 18 -6.79 23.26 -9.95
C SER A 18 -6.10 22.13 -9.17
N LEU A 19 -4.81 22.31 -8.87
CA LEU A 19 -4.13 21.46 -7.90
C LEU A 19 -4.67 21.82 -6.50
N ASN A 20 -5.38 20.90 -5.87
CA ASN A 20 -5.65 21.01 -4.44
C ASN A 20 -4.32 20.89 -3.68
N LYS A 21 -4.12 21.73 -2.66
CA LYS A 21 -2.90 21.71 -1.83
C LYS A 21 -2.67 20.34 -1.18
N ASN A 22 -3.73 19.61 -0.85
CA ASN A 22 -3.63 18.23 -0.40
C ASN A 22 -4.38 17.32 -1.38
N MET A 23 -3.70 16.30 -1.88
CA MET A 23 -4.26 15.37 -2.84
C MET A 23 -3.87 13.93 -2.55
N THR A 24 -4.70 13.00 -3.02
CA THR A 24 -4.47 11.57 -2.91
C THR A 24 -4.50 10.96 -4.30
N LYS A 25 -3.56 10.06 -4.59
CA LYS A 25 -3.53 9.28 -5.82
C LYS A 25 -3.67 7.80 -5.50
N SER A 26 -4.41 7.09 -6.34
CA SER A 26 -4.58 5.65 -6.26
C SER A 26 -3.91 4.97 -7.44
N GLY A 27 -3.45 3.75 -7.25
CA GLY A 27 -2.90 2.90 -8.29
C GLY A 27 -2.86 1.44 -7.87
N ASP A 28 -2.24 0.63 -8.70
CA ASP A 28 -2.08 -0.80 -8.48
C ASP A 28 -0.60 -1.18 -8.63
N ALA A 29 -0.18 -2.19 -7.90
CA ALA A 29 1.12 -2.83 -8.02
C ALA A 29 0.96 -4.32 -7.80
N ARG A 30 1.88 -5.13 -8.32
CA ARG A 30 1.80 -6.58 -8.15
C ARG A 30 3.18 -7.16 -7.91
N ILE A 31 3.21 -8.24 -7.15
CA ILE A 31 4.38 -9.09 -6.99
C ILE A 31 4.00 -10.45 -7.59
N THR A 32 4.67 -10.82 -8.67
CA THR A 32 4.29 -11.95 -9.53
C THR A 32 5.19 -13.14 -9.28
N GLY A 33 4.58 -14.27 -8.97
CA GLY A 33 5.26 -15.52 -8.72
C GLY A 33 6.08 -15.52 -7.44
N GLY A 34 6.90 -16.55 -7.32
CA GLY A 34 7.82 -16.69 -6.21
C GLY A 34 8.44 -18.06 -6.16
N VAL A 35 9.52 -18.17 -5.39
CA VAL A 35 10.23 -19.42 -5.14
C VAL A 35 10.42 -19.57 -3.65
N TYR A 36 10.18 -20.78 -3.14
CA TYR A 36 10.50 -21.16 -1.78
C TYR A 36 10.99 -22.62 -1.75
N LYS A 37 12.29 -22.79 -1.45
CA LYS A 37 12.97 -24.10 -1.49
C LYS A 37 12.80 -24.77 -2.86
N ASN A 38 12.06 -25.88 -2.92
CA ASN A 38 11.85 -26.68 -4.12
C ASN A 38 10.50 -26.39 -4.80
N SER A 39 9.79 -25.35 -4.35
CA SER A 39 8.48 -24.97 -4.88
C SER A 39 8.57 -23.60 -5.53
N SER A 40 7.88 -23.44 -6.66
CA SER A 40 7.71 -22.18 -7.37
C SER A 40 6.26 -22.03 -7.81
N TRP A 41 5.79 -20.79 -7.90
CA TRP A 41 4.45 -20.46 -8.39
C TRP A 41 4.50 -19.26 -9.31
N SER A 42 3.41 -19.05 -10.05
CA SER A 42 3.23 -17.93 -10.98
C SER A 42 2.06 -17.02 -10.59
N SER A 43 1.34 -17.31 -9.51
CA SER A 43 0.27 -16.46 -8.99
C SER A 43 0.82 -15.12 -8.49
N SER A 44 -0.04 -14.11 -8.43
CA SER A 44 0.35 -12.74 -8.03
C SER A 44 -0.24 -12.35 -6.69
N LEU A 45 0.53 -11.60 -5.91
CA LEU A 45 0.05 -10.83 -4.78
C LEU A 45 -0.25 -9.40 -5.26
N GLU A 46 -1.53 -9.08 -5.36
CA GLU A 46 -2.03 -7.82 -5.92
C GLU A 46 -2.16 -6.75 -4.82
N PHE A 47 -1.45 -5.64 -4.99
CA PHE A 47 -1.43 -4.51 -4.07
C PHE A 47 -2.23 -3.34 -4.64
N LYS A 48 -3.08 -2.77 -3.81
CA LYS A 48 -3.61 -1.42 -4.01
C LYS A 48 -2.62 -0.41 -3.46
N ARG A 49 -2.35 0.66 -4.21
CA ARG A 49 -1.45 1.73 -3.83
C ARG A 49 -2.23 3.02 -3.61
N ILE A 50 -1.95 3.69 -2.50
CA ILE A 50 -2.48 5.02 -2.20
C ILE A 50 -1.32 5.90 -1.76
N SER A 51 -1.24 7.08 -2.34
CA SER A 51 -0.19 8.06 -2.10
C SER A 51 -0.80 9.41 -1.73
N TRP A 52 -0.34 10.01 -0.65
CA TRP A 52 -0.76 11.32 -0.14
C TRP A 52 0.29 12.37 -0.48
N TYR A 53 -0.14 13.45 -1.12
CA TYR A 53 0.72 14.54 -1.55
C TYR A 53 0.28 15.86 -0.93
N HIS A 54 1.26 16.68 -0.59
CA HIS A 54 1.09 18.11 -0.37
C HIS A 54 1.68 18.85 -1.57
N GLU A 55 0.80 19.45 -2.37
CA GLU A 55 1.10 20.01 -3.69
C GLU A 55 1.78 18.95 -4.57
N LEU A 56 3.06 19.11 -4.89
CA LEU A 56 3.84 18.14 -5.68
C LEU A 56 4.74 17.23 -4.81
N THR A 57 4.71 17.39 -3.49
CA THR A 57 5.55 16.64 -2.55
C THR A 57 4.81 15.42 -2.04
N LEU A 58 5.36 14.22 -2.24
CA LEU A 58 4.87 12.99 -1.63
C LEU A 58 5.10 13.07 -0.11
N LEU A 59 4.05 12.94 0.69
CA LEU A 59 4.15 12.87 2.15
C LEU A 59 4.19 11.43 2.65
N PHE A 60 3.29 10.60 2.11
CA PHE A 60 3.13 9.22 2.53
C PHE A 60 2.69 8.36 1.36
N ASP A 61 3.15 7.12 1.31
CA ASP A 61 2.78 6.13 0.30
C ASP A 61 2.49 4.81 1.00
N SER A 62 1.42 4.15 0.62
CA SER A 62 0.99 2.88 1.18
C SER A 62 0.56 1.95 0.08
N LEU A 63 1.26 0.83 -0.05
CA LEU A 63 0.76 -0.32 -0.80
C LEU A 63 0.16 -1.30 0.20
N TYR A 64 -1.00 -1.88 -0.08
CA TYR A 64 -1.61 -2.87 0.78
C TYR A 64 -2.22 -4.02 -0.01
N ALA A 65 -2.13 -5.21 0.54
CA ALA A 65 -2.69 -6.43 -0.03
C ALA A 65 -3.16 -7.35 1.10
N TYR A 66 -4.28 -8.03 0.89
CA TYR A 66 -4.62 -9.19 1.71
C TYR A 66 -3.82 -10.39 1.22
N VAL A 67 -3.43 -11.27 2.13
CA VAL A 67 -2.80 -12.57 1.81
C VAL A 67 -3.84 -13.67 2.01
N PRO A 68 -4.50 -14.14 0.93
CA PRO A 68 -5.53 -15.17 1.02
C PRO A 68 -5.02 -16.46 1.66
N GLU A 69 -5.93 -17.29 2.19
CA GLU A 69 -5.56 -18.53 2.89
C GLU A 69 -4.91 -19.55 1.95
N GLU A 70 -5.44 -19.62 0.74
CA GLU A 70 -5.03 -20.46 -0.37
C GLU A 70 -3.79 -19.96 -1.11
N SER A 71 -3.29 -18.77 -0.79
CA SER A 71 -2.20 -18.12 -1.52
C SER A 71 -0.86 -18.83 -1.32
N GLU A 72 -0.12 -19.09 -2.41
CA GLU A 72 1.22 -19.68 -2.33
C GLU A 72 2.24 -18.77 -1.63
N PHE A 73 1.96 -17.46 -1.57
CA PHE A 73 2.74 -16.50 -0.78
C PHE A 73 2.73 -16.82 0.72
N ARG A 74 1.81 -17.66 1.20
CA ARG A 74 1.85 -18.17 2.59
C ARG A 74 3.04 -19.09 2.87
N THR A 75 3.69 -19.61 1.83
CA THR A 75 4.91 -20.42 1.99
C THR A 75 6.10 -19.60 2.50
N TRP A 76 6.08 -18.27 2.32
CA TRP A 76 7.12 -17.37 2.84
C TRP A 76 7.12 -17.22 4.35
N PHE A 77 6.01 -17.52 5.03
CA PHE A 77 6.00 -17.58 6.49
C PHE A 77 6.81 -18.79 6.97
N SER A 78 7.63 -18.59 8.00
CA SER A 78 8.26 -19.70 8.73
C SER A 78 7.22 -20.56 9.45
N ALA A 79 7.63 -21.75 9.92
CA ALA A 79 6.75 -22.62 10.70
C ALA A 79 6.17 -21.93 11.94
N ASP A 80 6.99 -21.14 12.65
CA ASP A 80 6.55 -20.43 13.86
C ASP A 80 5.63 -19.26 13.54
N GLU A 81 5.90 -18.53 12.45
CA GLU A 81 4.99 -17.49 11.99
C GLU A 81 3.64 -18.06 11.59
N ARG A 82 3.62 -19.18 10.85
CA ARG A 82 2.37 -19.89 10.50
C ARG A 82 1.56 -20.28 11.72
N ARG A 83 2.21 -20.75 12.80
CA ARG A 83 1.52 -21.05 14.07
C ARG A 83 0.88 -19.80 14.69
N ARG A 84 1.57 -18.65 14.65
CA ARG A 84 1.07 -17.39 15.20
C ARG A 84 -0.09 -16.80 14.41
N ILE A 85 -0.11 -17.00 13.09
CA ILE A 85 -1.16 -16.47 12.20
C ILE A 85 -2.31 -17.44 11.95
N ARG A 86 -2.27 -18.64 12.55
CA ARG A 86 -3.29 -19.69 12.33
C ARG A 86 -4.70 -19.20 12.64
N ASP A 87 -4.83 -18.37 13.67
CA ASP A 87 -6.14 -17.89 14.13
C ASP A 87 -6.52 -16.54 13.45
N CYS A 88 -5.79 -16.14 12.41
CA CYS A 88 -6.07 -14.93 11.63
C CYS A 88 -6.98 -15.27 10.44
N ALA A 89 -8.24 -14.85 10.51
CA ALA A 89 -9.17 -14.91 9.38
C ALA A 89 -8.71 -14.04 8.20
N GLN A 90 -8.06 -12.91 8.46
CA GLN A 90 -7.48 -12.04 7.44
C GLN A 90 -6.07 -11.62 7.82
N ILE A 91 -5.18 -11.64 6.82
CA ILE A 91 -3.82 -11.12 6.92
C ILE A 91 -3.69 -9.98 5.93
N LEU A 92 -3.36 -8.80 6.46
CA LEU A 92 -3.10 -7.59 5.68
C LEU A 92 -1.61 -7.31 5.69
N VAL A 93 -1.00 -7.22 4.51
CA VAL A 93 0.37 -6.73 4.33
C VAL A 93 0.27 -5.28 3.89
N THR A 94 1.09 -4.41 4.49
CA THR A 94 1.24 -3.01 4.06
C THR A 94 2.71 -2.68 3.84
N ILE A 95 3.04 -1.98 2.76
CA ILE A 95 4.38 -1.51 2.41
C ILE A 95 4.32 0.01 2.35
N ASN A 96 4.83 0.65 3.39
CA ASN A 96 4.56 2.05 3.67
C ASN A 96 5.84 2.88 3.57
N TYR A 97 5.75 4.08 3.04
CA TYR A 97 6.81 5.07 3.05
C TYR A 97 6.28 6.37 3.64
N ALA A 98 7.12 7.03 4.46
CA ALA A 98 6.86 8.34 5.02
C ALA A 98 8.04 9.25 4.65
N PHE A 99 7.78 10.30 3.86
CA PHE A 99 8.79 11.31 3.53
C PHE A 99 9.04 12.22 4.73
N ASP A 100 7.96 12.73 5.31
CA ASP A 100 7.97 13.62 6.47
C ASP A 100 7.11 13.00 7.59
N SER A 101 7.78 12.36 8.54
CA SER A 101 7.13 11.66 9.65
C SER A 101 6.48 12.60 10.67
N GLU A 102 6.79 13.90 10.66
CA GLU A 102 6.10 14.88 11.50
C GLU A 102 4.70 15.19 10.98
N LYS A 103 4.50 15.08 9.65
CA LYS A 103 3.19 15.26 9.00
C LYS A 103 2.37 13.99 8.99
N ILE A 104 2.92 12.91 8.44
CA ILE A 104 2.26 11.59 8.38
C ILE A 104 3.28 10.52 8.73
N SER A 105 3.17 9.98 9.95
CA SER A 105 4.06 8.92 10.42
C SER A 105 3.52 7.52 10.14
N HIS A 106 4.41 6.54 10.10
CA HIS A 106 4.01 5.13 10.14
C HIS A 106 3.19 4.78 11.39
N ALA A 107 3.46 5.43 12.52
CA ALA A 107 2.74 5.18 13.77
C ALA A 107 1.27 5.63 13.67
N LEU A 108 1.03 6.78 13.03
CA LEU A 108 -0.31 7.31 12.74
C LEU A 108 -1.07 6.39 11.78
N PHE A 109 -0.45 5.97 10.67
CA PHE A 109 -1.08 5.01 9.77
C PHE A 109 -1.41 3.69 10.50
N ASN A 110 -0.45 3.14 11.23
CA ASN A 110 -0.64 1.89 11.97
C ASN A 110 -1.70 2.01 13.08
N SER A 111 -1.93 3.20 13.66
CA SER A 111 -2.99 3.38 14.65
C SER A 111 -4.37 3.28 14.02
N GLN A 112 -4.55 3.86 12.83
CA GLN A 112 -5.82 3.76 12.10
C GLN A 112 -6.11 2.33 11.65
N ILE A 113 -5.09 1.57 11.22
CA ILE A 113 -5.24 0.14 10.97
C ILE A 113 -5.72 -0.61 12.23
N ARG A 114 -5.16 -0.29 13.41
CA ARG A 114 -5.59 -0.88 14.69
C ARG A 114 -7.00 -0.47 15.11
N GLU A 115 -7.41 0.76 14.85
CA GLU A 115 -8.77 1.23 15.11
C GLU A 115 -9.80 0.43 14.30
N ASN A 116 -9.42 0.02 13.09
CA ASN A 116 -10.14 -0.93 12.23
C ASN A 116 -9.94 -2.42 12.65
N LYS A 117 -9.53 -2.66 13.91
CA LYS A 117 -9.44 -3.98 14.57
C LYS A 117 -8.36 -4.92 14.05
N TYR A 118 -7.40 -4.43 13.26
CA TYR A 118 -6.24 -5.20 12.81
C TYR A 118 -5.09 -5.08 13.80
N HIS A 119 -4.53 -6.20 14.24
CA HIS A 119 -3.39 -6.23 15.17
C HIS A 119 -2.09 -6.50 14.43
N GLN A 120 -1.07 -5.69 14.67
CA GLN A 120 0.24 -5.89 14.04
C GLN A 120 0.88 -7.21 14.52
N ILE A 121 1.46 -7.96 13.59
CA ILE A 121 2.13 -9.24 13.85
C ILE A 121 3.57 -9.24 13.37
N ALA A 122 4.43 -9.96 14.08
CA ALA A 122 5.83 -10.16 13.69
C ALA A 122 5.99 -11.36 12.74
N ALA A 123 6.34 -11.07 11.49
CA ALA A 123 6.64 -12.05 10.45
C ALA A 123 7.93 -11.72 9.68
N PRO A 124 9.09 -11.70 10.36
CA PRO A 124 10.37 -11.36 9.74
C PRO A 124 10.75 -12.22 8.53
N SER A 125 10.34 -13.49 8.47
CA SER A 125 10.66 -14.39 7.35
C SER A 125 9.87 -14.01 6.11
N PHE A 126 8.55 -13.75 6.26
CA PHE A 126 7.73 -13.22 5.19
C PHE A 126 8.27 -11.86 4.69
N VAL A 127 8.56 -10.94 5.62
CA VAL A 127 9.11 -9.62 5.27
C VAL A 127 10.42 -9.75 4.51
N ARG A 128 11.31 -10.66 4.93
CA ARG A 128 12.57 -10.91 4.22
C ARG A 128 12.33 -11.44 2.82
N SER A 129 11.50 -12.47 2.66
CA SER A 129 11.20 -13.06 1.35
C SER A 129 10.59 -12.02 0.40
N LEU A 130 9.65 -11.20 0.89
CA LEU A 130 9.04 -10.12 0.14
C LEU A 130 10.09 -9.10 -0.33
N LYS A 131 10.97 -8.64 0.57
CA LYS A 131 12.02 -7.65 0.25
C LYS A 131 13.10 -8.19 -0.70
N MET A 132 13.33 -9.49 -0.71
CA MET A 132 14.27 -10.15 -1.61
C MET A 132 13.68 -10.44 -3.00
N HIS A 133 12.38 -10.24 -3.19
CA HIS A 133 11.72 -10.49 -4.47
C HIS A 133 12.16 -9.44 -5.51
N PRO A 134 12.45 -9.82 -6.78
CA PRO A 134 12.83 -8.86 -7.84
C PRO A 134 11.83 -7.71 -8.00
N ASP A 135 10.54 -8.02 -8.08
CA ASP A 135 9.47 -7.01 -8.19
C ASP A 135 9.48 -5.97 -7.05
N TYR A 136 9.96 -6.33 -5.85
CA TYR A 136 10.07 -5.36 -4.76
C TYR A 136 11.09 -4.25 -5.08
N GLN A 137 12.18 -4.61 -5.75
CA GLN A 137 13.19 -3.68 -6.24
C GLN A 137 12.70 -2.92 -7.47
N ASP A 138 12.05 -3.59 -8.43
CA ASP A 138 11.51 -2.95 -9.64
C ASP A 138 10.45 -1.90 -9.30
N LEU A 139 9.66 -2.15 -8.26
CA LEU A 139 8.70 -1.19 -7.71
C LEU A 139 9.37 -0.08 -6.84
N SER A 140 10.70 -0.09 -6.70
CA SER A 140 11.49 0.89 -5.94
C SER A 140 11.07 1.03 -4.46
N LEU A 141 10.76 -0.10 -3.81
CA LEU A 141 10.21 -0.12 -2.44
C LEU A 141 11.28 -0.20 -1.33
N SER A 142 12.54 0.07 -1.66
CA SER A 142 13.68 -0.12 -0.74
C SER A 142 13.59 0.73 0.53
N LEU A 143 13.01 1.92 0.43
CA LEU A 143 12.79 2.84 1.56
C LEU A 143 11.50 2.55 2.34
N HIS A 144 10.67 1.63 1.87
CA HIS A 144 9.40 1.32 2.50
C HIS A 144 9.55 0.33 3.67
N LYS A 145 8.73 0.55 4.70
CA LYS A 145 8.55 -0.35 5.83
C LYS A 145 7.41 -1.32 5.54
N VAL A 146 7.71 -2.60 5.61
CA VAL A 146 6.72 -3.68 5.49
C VAL A 146 6.17 -3.99 6.87
N ASN A 147 4.85 -3.94 7.03
CA ASN A 147 4.14 -4.39 8.21
C ASN A 147 3.13 -5.46 7.83
N LEU A 148 2.85 -6.36 8.77
CA LEU A 148 1.78 -7.33 8.65
C LEU A 148 0.81 -7.15 9.80
N PHE A 149 -0.46 -7.29 9.49
CA PHE A 149 -1.54 -7.23 10.45
C PHE A 149 -2.43 -8.46 10.34
N CYS A 150 -2.95 -8.87 11.47
CA CYS A 150 -3.84 -10.00 11.65
C CYS A 150 -5.19 -9.49 12.14
N GLN A 151 -6.24 -10.04 11.56
CA GLN A 151 -7.58 -9.93 12.08
C GLN A 151 -8.16 -11.33 12.30
N LYS A 152 -8.75 -11.57 13.48
CA LYS A 152 -9.27 -12.88 13.91
C LYS A 152 -10.65 -13.19 13.32
N THR A 153 -11.43 -12.17 13.00
CA THR A 153 -12.78 -12.32 12.42
C THR A 153 -12.81 -11.65 11.06
N LYS A 154 -13.27 -12.35 10.02
CA LYS A 154 -13.37 -11.75 8.69
C LYS A 154 -14.30 -10.53 8.77
N LEU A 155 -13.74 -9.35 8.56
CA LEU A 155 -14.50 -8.10 8.51
C LEU A 155 -14.92 -7.84 7.07
N GLU A 156 -16.19 -7.48 6.91
CA GLU A 156 -16.73 -6.95 5.64
C GLU A 156 -16.55 -5.43 5.55
N ASP A 157 -16.48 -4.77 6.73
CA ASP A 157 -16.24 -3.34 6.81
C ASP A 157 -14.85 -2.99 6.29
N PRO A 158 -14.74 -1.97 5.43
CA PRO A 158 -13.46 -1.58 4.90
C PRO A 158 -12.65 -0.77 5.92
N ILE A 159 -11.35 -0.68 5.66
CA ILE A 159 -10.46 0.09 6.52
C ILE A 159 -10.54 1.55 6.10
N PHE A 160 -10.92 2.42 7.03
CA PHE A 160 -10.94 3.86 6.78
C PHE A 160 -9.64 4.52 7.25
N ILE A 161 -9.04 5.33 6.38
CA ILE A 161 -7.85 6.13 6.65
C ILE A 161 -8.22 7.61 6.56
N ASN A 162 -7.98 8.35 7.63
CA ASN A 162 -8.29 9.76 7.77
C ASN A 162 -7.05 10.53 8.26
N PHE A 163 -6.30 11.12 7.34
CA PHE A 163 -5.22 12.02 7.69
C PHE A 163 -5.70 13.47 7.73
N PRO A 164 -5.24 14.29 8.70
CA PRO A 164 -5.64 15.68 8.80
C PRO A 164 -5.45 16.45 7.50
N ASN A 165 -6.46 17.21 7.10
CA ASN A 165 -6.49 18.00 5.86
C ASN A 165 -6.47 17.18 4.55
N PHE A 166 -6.68 15.87 4.62
CA PHE A 166 -6.96 15.01 3.46
C PHE A 166 -8.41 14.54 3.48
N LYS A 167 -8.91 14.11 2.33
CA LYS A 167 -10.18 13.39 2.28
C LYS A 167 -9.99 12.03 2.94
N GLU A 168 -11.02 11.58 3.67
CA GLU A 168 -11.08 10.21 4.15
C GLU A 168 -11.05 9.24 2.97
N LEU A 169 -10.29 8.17 3.11
CA LEU A 169 -10.14 7.13 2.11
C LEU A 169 -10.53 5.77 2.66
N LYS A 170 -11.16 5.00 1.79
CA LYS A 170 -11.47 3.59 2.00
C LYS A 170 -10.35 2.75 1.37
N LEU A 171 -9.71 1.87 2.16
CA LEU A 171 -8.80 0.84 1.67
C LEU A 171 -9.59 -0.42 1.25
#